data_AF-A0A0M8JSF5-F1
#
_entry.id   AF-A0A0M8JSF5-F1
#
_cell.length_a   1.000
_cell.length_b   1.000
_cell.length_c   1.000
_cell.angle_alpha   90.00
_cell.angle_beta   90.00
_cell.angle_gamma   90.00
#
_symmetry.space_group_name_H-M   'P 1'
#
loop_
_entity.id
_entity.type
_entity.pdbx_description
1 polymer ?
#
loop_
_entity_poly.entity_id
_entity_poly.type
_entity_poly.pdbx_seq_one_letter_code
_entity_poly.pdbx_strand_id
1 'polypeptide(L)'
;MSERVYLALGSNLGDRLANLSRALQALSPYAAVQRVSPVVETDPWGVLDQPDFLNQVAEAETDLPPLELLAGLKEIERTLGRQPGVRYGPRLIDLDILLYGELCTELPGLSLPHPRMAERAFVLVPLAALAPHALHPPTGRTITELLRAVDARGVRTYTPPEGVRIPPDLAAALAQAPRLSGHFNRLPAAHQREIIAQMEAAPIAERLSAVLERLAAEASGGKPGV
;
A
#
# COMPACT_ATOMS: atom_id res chain seq x y z
N MET A 1 11.31 -21.35 16.55
CA MET A 1 10.16 -21.92 15.84
C MET A 1 9.51 -20.75 15.14
N SER A 2 9.19 -20.91 13.86
CA SER A 2 8.58 -19.82 13.09
C SER A 2 7.15 -19.62 13.55
N GLU A 3 6.77 -18.39 13.82
CA GLU A 3 5.46 -18.00 14.30
C GLU A 3 4.68 -17.31 13.19
N ARG A 4 3.38 -17.63 13.12
CA ARG A 4 2.47 -17.00 12.15
C ARG A 4 2.11 -15.59 12.63
N VAL A 5 2.25 -14.61 11.75
CA VAL A 5 1.88 -13.23 12.01
C VAL A 5 0.91 -12.72 10.96
N TYR A 6 0.04 -11.81 11.37
CA TYR A 6 -0.81 -11.04 10.47
C TYR A 6 -0.41 -9.57 10.57
N LEU A 7 -0.04 -8.97 9.45
CA LEU A 7 0.47 -7.60 9.37
C LEU A 7 -0.52 -6.75 8.56
N ALA A 8 -0.94 -5.61 9.12
CA ALA A 8 -1.69 -4.61 8.36
C ALA A 8 -0.72 -3.69 7.62
N LEU A 9 -1.07 -3.35 6.39
CA LEU A 9 -0.41 -2.37 5.55
C LEU A 9 -1.41 -1.29 5.16
N GLY A 10 -1.02 -0.01 5.25
CA GLY A 10 -1.87 1.13 4.89
C GLY A 10 -1.11 2.23 4.17
N SER A 11 -1.67 2.80 3.10
CA SER A 11 -1.06 3.91 2.35
C SER A 11 -2.11 4.88 1.81
N ASN A 12 -1.93 6.19 2.01
CA ASN A 12 -2.81 7.21 1.44
C ASN A 12 -2.08 8.36 0.71
N LEU A 13 -0.76 8.27 0.52
CA LEU A 13 0.02 9.28 -0.21
C LEU A 13 0.71 8.68 -1.45
N GLY A 14 0.83 9.47 -2.50
CA GLY A 14 1.55 9.10 -3.72
C GLY A 14 0.95 7.89 -4.44
N ASP A 15 1.81 7.03 -4.98
CA ASP A 15 1.38 5.76 -5.58
C ASP A 15 1.12 4.71 -4.48
N ARG A 16 -0.09 4.77 -3.92
CA ARG A 16 -0.53 3.93 -2.79
C ARG A 16 -0.32 2.44 -3.04
N LEU A 17 -0.60 1.96 -4.26
CA LEU A 17 -0.47 0.55 -4.61
C LEU A 17 1.00 0.14 -4.72
N ALA A 18 1.83 0.97 -5.36
CA ALA A 18 3.27 0.73 -5.41
C ALA A 18 3.91 0.75 -4.01
N ASN A 19 3.44 1.61 -3.11
CA ASN A 19 3.90 1.65 -1.72
C ASN A 19 3.60 0.34 -0.98
N LEU A 20 2.36 -0.19 -1.10
CA LEU A 20 2.00 -1.50 -0.54
C LEU A 20 2.90 -2.61 -1.11
N SER A 21 3.10 -2.64 -2.43
CA SER A 21 3.96 -3.65 -3.08
C SER A 21 5.42 -3.57 -2.60
N ARG A 22 5.98 -2.36 -2.48
CA ARG A 22 7.35 -2.17 -1.99
C ARG A 22 7.49 -2.59 -0.53
N ALA A 23 6.49 -2.29 0.30
CA ALA A 23 6.48 -2.70 1.69
C ALA A 23 6.45 -4.22 1.83
N LEU A 24 5.62 -4.92 1.05
CA LEU A 24 5.59 -6.38 1.01
C LEU A 24 6.95 -6.99 0.60
N GLN A 25 7.61 -6.41 -0.40
CA GLN A 25 8.95 -6.86 -0.82
C GLN A 25 9.99 -6.63 0.28
N ALA A 26 9.90 -5.49 0.98
CA ALA A 26 10.82 -5.13 2.05
C ALA A 26 10.62 -5.96 3.34
N LEU A 27 9.54 -6.74 3.46
CA LEU A 27 9.33 -7.65 4.60
C LEU A 27 10.29 -8.84 4.59
N SER A 28 10.83 -9.25 3.44
CA SER A 28 11.63 -10.48 3.29
C SER A 28 12.71 -10.72 4.36
N PRO A 29 13.48 -9.70 4.84
CA PRO A 29 14.48 -9.91 5.89
C PRO A 29 13.89 -10.18 7.28
N TYR A 30 12.63 -9.85 7.49
CA TYR A 30 11.97 -9.86 8.80
C TYR A 30 10.88 -10.93 8.91
N ALA A 31 10.17 -11.21 7.81
CA ALA A 31 9.10 -12.19 7.76
C ALA A 31 8.92 -12.73 6.34
N ALA A 32 8.69 -14.03 6.21
CA ALA A 32 8.36 -14.68 4.96
C ALA A 32 6.86 -14.53 4.69
N VAL A 33 6.48 -13.65 3.75
CA VAL A 33 5.09 -13.46 3.33
C VAL A 33 4.58 -14.71 2.63
N GLN A 34 3.51 -15.30 3.16
CA GLN A 34 2.88 -16.50 2.63
C GLN A 34 1.73 -16.15 1.69
N ARG A 35 0.87 -15.23 2.12
CA ARG A 35 -0.33 -14.80 1.40
C ARG A 35 -0.65 -13.36 1.72
N VAL A 36 -1.40 -12.70 0.82
CA VAL A 36 -1.90 -11.35 1.02
C VAL A 36 -3.39 -11.28 0.72
N SER A 37 -4.11 -10.42 1.43
CA SER A 37 -5.52 -10.16 1.18
C SER A 37 -5.71 -9.38 -0.14
N PRO A 38 -6.94 -9.32 -0.67
CA PRO A 38 -7.32 -8.24 -1.57
C PRO A 38 -7.02 -6.87 -0.95
N VAL A 39 -6.73 -5.88 -1.79
CA VAL A 39 -6.61 -4.49 -1.37
C VAL A 39 -8.02 -3.90 -1.22
N VAL A 40 -8.22 -3.12 -0.16
CA VAL A 40 -9.46 -2.36 0.06
C VAL A 40 -9.16 -0.88 0.14
N GLU A 41 -10.09 -0.06 -0.31
CA GLU A 41 -10.04 1.40 -0.20
C GLU A 41 -11.03 1.86 0.86
N THR A 42 -10.61 2.83 1.68
CA THR A 42 -11.41 3.35 2.80
C THR A 42 -11.23 4.84 2.95
N ASP A 43 -12.31 5.52 3.34
CA ASP A 43 -12.25 6.92 3.72
C ASP A 43 -11.31 7.11 4.92
N PRO A 44 -10.69 8.29 5.08
CA PRO A 44 -9.79 8.55 6.19
C PRO A 44 -10.43 8.38 7.57
N TRP A 45 -9.68 7.83 8.53
CA TRP A 45 -10.12 7.76 9.92
C TRP A 45 -9.53 8.92 10.74
N GLY A 46 -10.39 9.64 11.45
CA GLY A 46 -9.98 10.70 12.39
C GLY A 46 -9.77 12.04 11.70
N VAL A 47 -8.63 12.24 11.04
CA VAL A 47 -8.41 13.44 10.21
C VAL A 47 -9.09 13.20 8.87
N LEU A 48 -10.16 13.94 8.56
CA LEU A 48 -10.99 13.67 7.38
C LEU A 48 -10.47 14.38 6.11
N ASP A 49 -9.76 15.48 6.25
CA ASP A 49 -9.19 16.24 5.12
C ASP A 49 -7.85 15.63 4.67
N GLN A 50 -7.93 14.44 4.09
CA GLN A 50 -6.79 13.72 3.49
C GLN A 50 -7.28 12.69 2.45
N PRO A 51 -6.41 12.16 1.59
CA PRO A 51 -6.81 11.15 0.61
C PRO A 51 -7.22 9.83 1.28
N ASP A 52 -8.04 9.06 0.57
CA ASP A 52 -8.44 7.70 0.94
C ASP A 52 -7.23 6.77 1.14
N PHE A 53 -7.37 5.82 2.05
CA PHE A 53 -6.38 4.79 2.32
C PHE A 53 -6.61 3.56 1.44
N LEU A 54 -5.53 3.04 0.87
CA LEU A 54 -5.47 1.63 0.49
C LEU A 54 -4.96 0.82 1.68
N ASN A 55 -5.67 -0.25 2.03
CA ASN A 55 -5.33 -1.16 3.11
C ASN A 55 -5.21 -2.59 2.58
N GLN A 56 -4.27 -3.34 3.14
CA GLN A 56 -4.04 -4.74 2.84
C GLN A 56 -3.54 -5.47 4.08
N VAL A 57 -3.76 -6.78 4.15
CA VAL A 57 -3.22 -7.64 5.20
C VAL A 57 -2.30 -8.68 4.59
N ALA A 58 -1.14 -8.88 5.20
CA ALA A 58 -0.23 -9.96 4.88
C ALA A 58 -0.26 -11.02 5.98
N GLU A 59 -0.36 -12.28 5.59
CA GLU A 59 -0.03 -13.42 6.43
C GLU A 59 1.43 -13.79 6.17
N ALA A 60 2.22 -13.86 7.23
CA ALA A 60 3.64 -14.16 7.14
C ALA A 60 4.08 -15.10 8.27
N GLU A 61 5.28 -15.66 8.11
CA GLU A 61 5.96 -16.44 9.12
C GLU A 61 7.27 -15.74 9.50
N THR A 62 7.60 -15.72 10.79
CA THR A 62 8.82 -15.09 11.28
C THR A 62 9.40 -15.83 12.48
N ASP A 63 10.73 -15.87 12.55
CA ASP A 63 11.45 -16.37 13.72
C ASP A 63 11.86 -15.22 14.69
N LEU A 64 11.56 -13.96 14.36
CA LEU A 64 11.96 -12.79 15.14
C LEU A 64 11.03 -12.57 16.34
N PRO A 65 11.54 -12.25 17.54
CA PRO A 65 10.70 -11.78 18.64
C PRO A 65 9.82 -10.58 18.25
N PRO A 66 8.65 -10.39 18.87
CA PRO A 66 7.69 -9.34 18.49
C PRO A 66 8.26 -7.91 18.43
N LEU A 67 9.16 -7.56 19.36
CA LEU A 67 9.81 -6.25 19.39
C LEU A 67 10.81 -6.07 18.23
N GLU A 68 11.50 -7.14 17.84
CA GLU A 68 12.43 -7.12 16.70
C GLU A 68 11.67 -7.02 15.38
N LEU A 69 10.56 -7.75 15.24
CA LEU A 69 9.66 -7.58 14.11
C LEU A 69 9.14 -6.14 14.03
N LEU A 70 8.66 -5.59 15.16
CA LEU A 70 8.18 -4.20 15.20
C LEU A 70 9.26 -3.22 14.75
N ALA A 71 10.50 -3.38 15.23
CA ALA A 71 11.62 -2.55 14.81
C ALA A 71 11.88 -2.65 13.29
N GLY A 72 11.81 -3.87 12.73
CA GLY A 72 11.91 -4.09 11.29
C GLY A 72 10.81 -3.38 10.49
N LEU A 73 9.55 -3.46 10.95
CA LEU A 73 8.44 -2.75 10.32
C LEU A 73 8.65 -1.23 10.32
N LYS A 74 9.13 -0.65 11.44
CA LYS A 74 9.42 0.78 11.52
C LYS A 74 10.60 1.19 10.65
N GLU A 75 11.58 0.31 10.47
CA GLU A 75 12.68 0.53 9.54
C GLU A 75 12.23 0.52 8.07
N ILE A 76 11.31 -0.37 7.70
CA ILE A 76 10.68 -0.38 6.36
C ILE A 76 9.91 0.93 6.14
N GLU A 77 9.08 1.34 7.10
CA GLU A 77 8.34 2.60 7.03
C GLU A 77 9.27 3.80 6.77
N ARG A 78 10.35 3.90 7.56
CA ARG A 78 11.36 4.95 7.44
C ARG A 78 12.05 4.93 6.07
N THR A 79 12.46 3.74 5.62
CA THR A 79 13.18 3.55 4.35
C THR A 79 12.33 3.91 3.14
N LEU A 80 11.03 3.58 3.19
CA LEU A 80 10.12 3.93 2.09
C LEU A 80 9.75 5.42 2.08
N GLY A 81 9.97 6.15 3.19
CA GLY A 81 9.83 7.60 3.25
C GLY A 81 8.75 8.09 4.21
N ARG A 82 8.34 7.28 5.19
CA ARG A 82 7.49 7.77 6.28
C ARG A 82 8.25 8.84 7.07
N GLN A 83 7.64 10.02 7.19
CA GLN A 83 8.14 11.09 8.05
C GLN A 83 7.30 11.18 9.33
N PRO A 84 7.89 11.63 10.45
CA PRO A 84 7.12 11.98 11.64
C PRO A 84 6.04 13.01 11.30
N GLY A 85 4.84 12.83 11.84
CA GLY A 85 3.69 13.66 11.51
C GLY A 85 2.59 13.59 12.55
N VAL A 86 1.47 14.24 12.24
CA VAL A 86 0.29 14.29 13.09
C VAL A 86 -0.28 12.87 13.27
N ARG A 87 -0.73 12.53 14.49
CA ARG A 87 -1.42 11.28 14.76
C ARG A 87 -2.65 11.17 13.83
N TYR A 88 -2.80 10.04 13.15
CA TYR A 88 -3.83 9.81 12.10
C TYR A 88 -3.70 10.67 10.83
N GLY A 89 -2.59 11.39 10.68
CA GLY A 89 -2.30 12.13 9.46
C GLY A 89 -1.92 11.21 8.28
N PRO A 90 -1.73 11.84 7.11
CA PRO A 90 -1.41 11.14 5.89
C PRO A 90 -0.02 10.53 5.96
N ARG A 91 0.14 9.35 5.37
CA ARG A 91 1.36 8.55 5.42
C ARG A 91 1.59 7.82 4.11
N LEU A 92 2.85 7.76 3.72
CA LEU A 92 3.27 7.01 2.55
C LEU A 92 3.08 5.51 2.75
N ILE A 93 3.38 4.99 3.94
CA ILE A 93 3.14 3.61 4.33
C ILE A 93 3.04 3.50 5.87
N ASP A 94 2.19 2.59 6.34
CA ASP A 94 2.01 2.16 7.73
C ASP A 94 2.04 0.64 7.79
N LEU A 95 2.74 0.11 8.78
CA LEU A 95 2.86 -1.31 9.06
C LEU A 95 2.59 -1.54 10.55
N ASP A 96 1.57 -2.35 10.82
CA ASP A 96 1.16 -2.73 12.17
C ASP A 96 1.10 -4.25 12.31
N ILE A 97 1.57 -4.79 13.44
CA ILE A 97 1.40 -6.20 13.79
C ILE A 97 -0.01 -6.37 14.38
N LEU A 98 -0.87 -7.16 13.73
CA LEU A 98 -2.24 -7.42 14.18
C LEU A 98 -2.28 -8.59 15.17
N LEU A 99 -1.71 -9.72 14.77
CA LEU A 99 -1.70 -10.97 15.51
C LEU A 99 -0.30 -11.58 15.41
N TYR A 100 0.10 -12.30 16.46
CA TYR A 100 1.39 -12.97 16.55
C TYR A 100 1.18 -14.32 17.22
N GLY A 101 0.96 -15.37 16.43
CA GLY A 101 0.48 -16.66 16.93
C GLY A 101 -0.72 -16.47 17.86
N GLU A 102 -0.67 -17.12 19.02
CA GLU A 102 -1.64 -16.98 20.11
C GLU A 102 -1.18 -15.99 21.20
N LEU A 103 -0.15 -15.17 20.92
CA LEU A 103 0.47 -14.30 21.91
C LEU A 103 -0.44 -13.14 22.31
N CYS A 104 -0.70 -13.04 23.61
CA CYS A 104 -1.26 -11.85 24.26
C CYS A 104 -0.18 -11.18 25.10
N THR A 105 0.20 -9.94 24.78
CA THR A 105 1.21 -9.22 25.56
C THR A 105 1.03 -7.71 25.49
N GLU A 106 1.44 -7.04 26.56
CA GLU A 106 1.59 -5.60 26.65
C GLU A 106 3.04 -5.29 27.03
N LEU A 107 3.76 -4.69 26.09
CA LEU A 107 5.14 -4.26 26.23
C LEU A 107 5.22 -2.75 25.98
N PRO A 108 6.26 -2.06 26.47
CA PRO A 108 6.48 -0.65 26.15
C PRO A 108 6.52 -0.43 24.63
N GLY A 109 5.48 0.19 24.08
CA GLY A 109 5.36 0.49 22.65
C GLY A 109 4.78 -0.63 21.77
N LEU A 110 4.38 -1.77 22.34
CA LEU A 110 3.76 -2.88 21.59
C LEU A 110 2.66 -3.56 22.41
N SER A 111 1.47 -3.66 21.83
CA SER A 111 0.36 -4.44 22.38
C SER A 111 -0.08 -5.46 21.34
N LEU A 112 -0.16 -6.73 21.75
CA LEU A 112 -0.57 -7.85 20.91
C LEU A 112 -1.71 -8.64 21.57
N PRO A 113 -2.76 -9.01 20.83
CA PRO A 113 -3.12 -8.49 19.50
C PRO A 113 -3.20 -6.96 19.43
N HIS A 114 -3.15 -6.39 18.23
CA HIS A 114 -3.25 -4.93 18.08
C HIS A 114 -4.55 -4.44 18.74
N PRO A 115 -4.50 -3.49 19.70
CA PRO A 115 -5.58 -3.26 20.66
C PRO A 115 -6.88 -2.77 20.00
N ARG A 116 -6.76 -2.13 18.83
CA ARG A 116 -7.91 -1.61 18.07
C ARG A 116 -8.27 -2.45 16.84
N MET A 117 -7.67 -3.62 16.62
CA MET A 117 -7.94 -4.39 15.41
C MET A 117 -9.40 -4.84 15.35
N ALA A 118 -9.98 -5.22 16.48
CA ALA A 118 -11.36 -5.70 16.59
C ALA A 118 -12.42 -4.61 16.36
N GLU A 119 -12.03 -3.34 16.29
CA GLU A 119 -12.92 -2.19 16.08
C GLU A 119 -12.86 -1.65 14.64
N ARG A 120 -11.90 -2.11 13.83
CA ARG A 120 -11.54 -1.46 12.56
C ARG A 120 -11.93 -2.33 11.37
N ALA A 121 -13.00 -1.94 10.68
CA ALA A 121 -13.44 -2.65 9.49
C ALA A 121 -12.37 -2.72 8.39
N PHE A 122 -11.56 -1.66 8.22
CA PHE A 122 -10.47 -1.64 7.24
C PHE A 122 -9.34 -2.64 7.53
N VAL A 123 -9.28 -3.17 8.75
CA VAL A 123 -8.41 -4.29 9.14
C VAL A 123 -9.17 -5.62 8.99
N LEU A 124 -10.38 -5.69 9.53
CA LEU A 124 -11.15 -6.93 9.61
C LEU A 124 -11.65 -7.43 8.26
N VAL A 125 -12.05 -6.54 7.34
CA VAL A 125 -12.49 -6.93 5.98
C VAL A 125 -11.38 -7.64 5.21
N PRO A 126 -10.18 -7.05 5.01
CA PRO A 126 -9.10 -7.76 4.31
C PRO A 126 -8.61 -8.98 5.10
N LEU A 127 -8.53 -8.93 6.43
CA LEU A 127 -8.12 -10.09 7.23
C LEU A 127 -9.13 -11.24 7.12
N ALA A 128 -10.43 -10.97 7.13
CA ALA A 128 -11.47 -11.99 6.98
C ALA A 128 -11.44 -12.65 5.60
N ALA A 129 -11.10 -11.89 4.54
CA ALA A 129 -10.92 -12.44 3.20
C ALA A 129 -9.72 -13.40 3.11
N LEU A 130 -8.69 -13.18 3.95
CA LEU A 130 -7.45 -13.97 3.95
C LEU A 130 -7.50 -15.17 4.91
N ALA A 131 -8.01 -14.94 6.11
CA ALA A 131 -7.99 -15.87 7.24
C ALA A 131 -9.30 -15.76 8.07
N PRO A 132 -10.45 -16.17 7.50
CA PRO A 132 -11.76 -15.98 8.14
C PRO A 132 -11.91 -16.72 9.48
N HIS A 133 -11.15 -17.80 9.67
CA HIS A 133 -11.18 -18.68 10.84
C HIS A 133 -10.03 -18.42 11.82
N ALA A 134 -9.12 -17.48 11.53
CA ALA A 134 -8.11 -17.09 12.52
C ALA A 134 -8.81 -16.59 13.79
N LEU A 135 -8.26 -16.96 14.94
CA LEU A 135 -8.81 -16.58 16.24
C LEU A 135 -8.21 -15.24 16.68
N HIS A 136 -9.03 -14.45 17.37
CA HIS A 136 -8.55 -13.31 18.15
C HIS A 136 -8.40 -13.77 19.60
N PRO A 137 -7.16 -14.06 20.06
CA PRO A 137 -6.92 -14.79 21.30
C PRO A 137 -7.63 -14.22 22.54
N PRO A 138 -7.69 -12.88 22.76
CA PRO A 138 -8.38 -12.32 23.93
C PRO A 138 -9.87 -12.66 24.02
N THR A 139 -10.52 -12.90 22.87
CA THR A 139 -11.97 -13.12 22.79
C THR A 139 -12.36 -14.54 22.42
N GLY A 140 -11.43 -15.33 21.88
CA GLY A 140 -11.70 -16.64 21.28
C GLY A 140 -12.59 -16.59 20.03
N ARG A 141 -12.97 -15.40 19.54
CA ARG A 141 -13.81 -15.22 18.36
C ARG A 141 -12.96 -15.32 17.09
N THR A 142 -13.55 -15.86 16.05
CA THR A 142 -12.97 -15.83 14.70
C THR A 142 -12.97 -14.41 14.13
N ILE A 143 -12.07 -14.12 13.19
CA ILE A 143 -12.07 -12.82 12.48
C ILE A 143 -13.42 -12.54 11.81
N THR A 144 -14.07 -13.57 11.25
CA THR A 144 -15.42 -13.41 10.66
C THR A 144 -16.45 -12.97 11.68
N GLU A 145 -16.40 -13.52 12.90
CA GLU A 145 -17.31 -13.11 13.98
C GLU A 145 -17.02 -11.70 14.46
N LEU A 146 -15.74 -11.30 14.55
CA LEU A 146 -15.37 -9.92 14.85
C LEU A 146 -15.90 -8.96 13.78
N LEU A 147 -15.72 -9.29 12.50
CA LEU A 147 -16.19 -8.46 11.39
C LEU A 147 -17.71 -8.23 11.44
N ARG A 148 -18.50 -9.25 11.81
CA ARG A 148 -19.95 -9.11 11.98
C ARG A 148 -20.37 -8.13 13.08
N ALA A 149 -19.47 -7.83 14.03
CA ALA A 149 -19.73 -6.91 15.13
C ALA A 149 -19.31 -5.45 14.82
N VAL A 150 -18.78 -5.19 13.62
CA VAL A 150 -18.30 -3.86 13.22
C VAL A 150 -19.04 -3.37 11.99
N ASP A 151 -19.28 -2.07 11.94
CA ASP A 151 -19.80 -1.42 10.75
C ASP A 151 -18.73 -1.36 9.65
N ALA A 152 -18.96 -2.10 8.55
CA ALA A 152 -18.06 -2.13 7.40
C ALA A 152 -18.44 -1.13 6.31
N ARG A 153 -19.42 -0.23 6.54
CA ARG A 153 -19.72 0.85 5.61
C ARG A 153 -18.47 1.71 5.40
N GLY A 154 -18.19 2.04 4.13
CA GLY A 154 -16.99 2.80 3.75
C GLY A 154 -15.77 1.94 3.41
N VAL A 155 -15.82 0.62 3.61
CA VAL A 155 -14.79 -0.29 3.10
C VAL A 155 -15.20 -0.81 1.72
N ARG A 156 -14.41 -0.46 0.70
CA ARG A 156 -14.67 -0.79 -0.69
C ARG A 156 -13.57 -1.70 -1.21
N THR A 157 -13.91 -2.71 -2.01
CA THR A 157 -12.88 -3.47 -2.75
C THR A 157 -12.14 -2.50 -3.66
N TYR A 158 -10.81 -2.45 -3.56
CA TYR A 158 -10.03 -1.66 -4.49
C TYR A 158 -9.89 -2.44 -5.79
N THR A 159 -10.49 -1.91 -6.85
CA THR A 159 -10.18 -2.34 -8.21
C THR A 159 -9.13 -1.37 -8.73
N PRO A 160 -7.90 -1.84 -9.01
CA PRO A 160 -6.94 -0.99 -9.70
C PRO A 160 -7.61 -0.51 -10.98
N PRO A 161 -7.69 0.80 -11.23
CA PRO A 161 -8.19 1.28 -12.51
C PRO A 161 -7.32 0.64 -13.59
N GLU A 162 -7.95 0.05 -14.63
CA GLU A 162 -7.31 -0.82 -15.63
C GLU A 162 -5.87 -0.37 -15.93
N GLY A 163 -4.96 -1.35 -15.93
CA GLY A 163 -3.52 -1.12 -16.10
C GLY A 163 -3.25 -0.17 -17.25
N VAL A 164 -2.20 0.64 -17.12
CA VAL A 164 -1.87 1.64 -18.11
C VAL A 164 -1.55 0.94 -19.43
N ARG A 165 -2.49 0.98 -20.38
CA ARG A 165 -2.28 0.50 -21.74
C ARG A 165 -1.34 1.48 -22.41
N ILE A 166 -0.06 1.13 -22.48
CA ILE A 166 0.92 1.91 -23.24
C ILE A 166 0.67 1.67 -24.73
N PRO A 167 0.36 2.70 -25.52
CA PRO A 167 0.18 2.52 -26.96
C PRO A 167 1.48 2.06 -27.66
N PRO A 168 1.41 1.28 -28.77
CA PRO A 168 2.59 0.67 -29.39
C PRO A 168 3.67 1.68 -29.82
N ASP A 169 3.25 2.86 -30.26
CA ASP A 169 4.10 3.96 -30.69
C ASP A 169 4.87 4.58 -29.50
N LEU A 170 4.19 4.82 -28.38
CA LEU A 170 4.85 5.25 -27.14
C LEU A 170 5.80 4.17 -26.60
N ALA A 171 5.40 2.90 -26.64
CA ALA A 171 6.24 1.79 -26.21
C ALA A 171 7.55 1.71 -27.03
N ALA A 172 7.46 1.86 -28.35
CA ALA A 172 8.62 1.87 -29.25
C ALA A 172 9.55 3.07 -28.99
N ALA A 173 9.01 4.22 -28.62
CA ALA A 173 9.80 5.40 -28.27
C ALA A 173 10.48 5.28 -26.91
N LEU A 174 9.77 4.80 -25.89
CA LEU A 174 10.35 4.56 -24.56
C LEU A 174 11.47 3.50 -24.62
N ALA A 175 11.33 2.47 -25.46
CA ALA A 175 12.39 1.48 -25.69
C ALA A 175 13.70 2.11 -26.23
N GLN A 176 13.58 3.18 -27.02
CA GLN A 176 14.72 3.93 -27.56
C GLN A 176 15.28 4.99 -26.60
N ALA A 177 14.57 5.28 -25.50
CA ALA A 177 14.95 6.28 -24.51
C ALA A 177 14.96 5.70 -23.07
N PRO A 178 15.98 4.90 -22.69
CA PRO A 178 15.99 4.18 -21.40
C PRO A 178 15.84 5.08 -20.16
N ARG A 179 16.35 6.33 -20.23
CA ARG A 179 16.16 7.32 -19.15
C ARG A 179 14.70 7.74 -19.00
N LEU A 180 14.01 7.99 -20.11
CA LEU A 180 12.60 8.38 -20.12
C LEU A 180 11.68 7.19 -19.80
N SER A 181 12.00 5.99 -20.29
CA SER A 181 11.33 4.75 -19.88
C SER A 181 11.42 4.52 -18.37
N GLY A 182 12.62 4.64 -17.80
CA GLY A 182 12.82 4.54 -16.36
C GLY A 182 12.06 5.63 -15.58
N HIS A 183 11.96 6.84 -16.12
CA HIS A 183 11.15 7.91 -15.52
C HIS A 183 9.65 7.62 -15.61
N PHE A 184 9.13 7.35 -16.81
CA PHE A 184 7.72 7.03 -17.08
C PHE A 184 7.23 5.87 -16.21
N ASN A 185 8.00 4.78 -16.13
CA ASN A 185 7.66 3.61 -15.31
C ASN A 185 7.65 3.89 -13.80
N ARG A 186 8.26 4.98 -13.35
CA ARG A 186 8.22 5.44 -11.95
C ARG A 186 7.11 6.44 -11.66
N LEU A 187 6.48 7.00 -12.70
CA LEU A 187 5.32 7.89 -12.54
C LEU A 187 4.14 7.08 -12.00
N PRO A 188 3.28 7.66 -11.14
CA PRO A 188 2.05 7.02 -10.72
C PRO A 188 1.17 6.66 -11.92
N ALA A 189 0.45 5.54 -11.86
CA ALA A 189 -0.39 5.06 -12.97
C ALA A 189 -1.40 6.11 -13.48
N ALA A 190 -1.94 6.97 -12.59
CA ALA A 190 -2.82 8.07 -12.98
C ALA A 190 -2.12 9.09 -13.88
N HIS A 191 -0.87 9.42 -13.58
CA HIS A 191 -0.06 10.38 -14.35
C HIS A 191 0.40 9.77 -15.68
N GLN A 192 0.75 8.48 -15.69
CA GLN A 192 1.02 7.77 -16.94
C GLN A 192 -0.20 7.77 -17.88
N ARG A 193 -1.42 7.57 -17.34
CA ARG A 193 -2.67 7.67 -18.11
C ARG A 193 -2.94 9.08 -18.62
N GLU A 194 -2.65 10.11 -17.83
CA GLU A 194 -2.79 11.50 -18.27
C GLU A 194 -1.87 11.79 -19.48
N ILE A 195 -0.61 11.37 -19.39
CA ILE A 195 0.37 11.51 -20.48
C ILE A 195 -0.10 10.77 -21.74
N ILE A 196 -0.61 9.53 -21.59
CA ILE A 196 -1.13 8.75 -22.72
C ILE A 196 -2.39 9.38 -23.30
N ALA A 197 -3.33 9.84 -22.48
CA ALA A 197 -4.56 10.47 -22.95
C ALA A 197 -4.26 11.77 -23.72
N GLN A 198 -3.29 12.56 -23.26
CA GLN A 198 -2.83 13.75 -23.98
C GLN A 198 -2.17 13.38 -25.32
N MET A 199 -1.36 12.32 -25.34
CA MET A 199 -0.77 11.80 -26.56
C MET A 199 -1.84 11.42 -27.59
N GLU A 200 -2.85 10.66 -27.18
CA GLU A 200 -3.89 10.16 -28.08
C GLU A 200 -4.81 11.29 -28.59
N ALA A 201 -4.98 12.36 -27.79
CA ALA A 201 -5.73 13.56 -28.16
C ALA A 201 -4.99 14.50 -29.13
N ALA A 202 -3.65 14.42 -29.23
CA ALA A 202 -2.87 15.25 -30.13
C ALA A 202 -2.96 14.78 -31.60
N PRO A 203 -2.77 15.69 -32.58
CA PRO A 203 -2.62 15.32 -33.98
C PRO A 203 -1.54 14.26 -34.16
N ILE A 204 -1.75 13.28 -35.05
CA ILE A 204 -0.86 12.12 -35.25
C ILE A 204 0.61 12.53 -35.39
N ALA A 205 0.89 13.64 -36.09
CA ALA A 205 2.24 14.15 -36.30
C ALA A 205 2.95 14.65 -35.02
N GLU A 206 2.22 14.99 -33.98
CA GLU A 206 2.71 15.68 -32.78
C GLU A 206 2.70 14.80 -31.52
N ARG A 207 1.96 13.68 -31.57
CA ARG A 207 1.71 12.76 -30.44
C ARG A 207 2.96 12.45 -29.63
N LEU A 208 4.00 11.94 -30.31
CA LEU A 208 5.22 11.49 -29.65
C LEU A 208 6.12 12.64 -29.17
N SER A 209 6.26 13.71 -29.95
CA SER A 209 7.19 14.81 -29.62
C SER A 209 6.76 15.48 -28.32
N ALA A 210 5.47 15.81 -28.19
CA ALA A 210 4.94 16.45 -27.00
C ALA A 210 5.11 15.60 -25.73
N VAL A 211 4.89 14.29 -25.85
CA VAL A 211 5.05 13.36 -24.72
C VAL A 211 6.51 13.24 -24.30
N LEU A 212 7.43 13.07 -25.24
CA LEU A 212 8.85 12.90 -24.94
C LEU A 212 9.46 14.19 -24.38
N GLU A 213 9.05 15.37 -24.88
CA GLU A 213 9.46 16.67 -24.35
C GLU A 213 8.97 16.88 -22.91
N ARG A 214 7.70 16.55 -22.63
CA ARG A 214 7.15 16.59 -21.27
C ARG A 214 7.90 15.65 -20.34
N LEU A 215 8.12 14.40 -20.74
CA LEU A 215 8.87 13.43 -19.94
C LEU A 215 10.31 13.86 -19.70
N ALA A 216 10.95 14.50 -20.68
CA ALA A 216 12.29 15.05 -20.54
C ALA A 216 12.33 16.24 -19.57
N ALA A 217 11.34 17.13 -19.63
CA ALA A 217 11.19 18.25 -18.70
C ALA A 217 10.94 17.78 -17.25
N GLU A 218 10.02 16.82 -17.07
CA GLU A 218 9.71 16.24 -15.76
C GLU A 218 10.91 15.45 -15.19
N ALA A 219 11.65 14.71 -16.02
CA ALA A 219 12.86 14.00 -15.62
C ALA A 219 14.03 14.95 -15.25
N SER A 220 14.02 16.18 -15.76
CA SER A 220 15.06 17.19 -15.52
C SER A 220 14.74 18.12 -14.33
N GLY A 221 13.58 17.97 -13.69
CA GLY A 221 13.15 18.82 -12.57
C GLY A 221 12.67 20.22 -12.98
N GLY A 222 12.41 20.45 -14.26
CA GLY A 222 11.93 21.72 -14.78
C GLY A 222 10.42 21.86 -14.64
N LYS A 223 9.94 22.95 -14.03
CA LYS A 223 8.53 23.35 -14.19
C LYS A 223 8.26 23.58 -15.68
N PRO A 224 7.19 23.02 -16.28
CA PRO A 224 6.83 23.33 -17.65
C PRO A 224 6.47 24.82 -17.75
N GLY A 225 7.04 25.48 -18.76
CA GLY A 225 6.75 26.87 -19.10
C GLY A 225 5.29 27.05 -19.51
N VAL A 226 4.76 28.21 -19.12
CA VAL A 226 3.43 28.76 -19.44
C VAL A 226 3.21 28.84 -20.94
#